data_AF-A0A8C6ZBU0-F1
#
_entry.id   AF-A0A8C6ZBU0-F1
#
_cell.length_a   1.000
_cell.length_b   1.000
_cell.length_c   1.000
_cell.angle_alpha   90.00
_cell.angle_beta   90.00
_cell.angle_gamma   90.00
#
_symmetry.space_group_name_H-M   'P 1'
#
loop_
_entity.id
_entity.type
_entity.pdbx_description
1 polymer ?
#
loop_
_entity_poly.entity_id
_entity_poly.type
_entity_poly.pdbx_seq_one_letter_code
_entity_poly.pdbx_strand_id
1 'polypeptide(L)'
;QPGEKRADKKNPFYLVYFWLCSVKTYQYMVVFPAVIHHSQEEKLCIHLRSLPEAVSLTVTLEREDQNHTLVEQNVEKPDTIKFFIRQPEEVVFVHALIRSGDSVLFEGGKKVLIKPKKNVILVETDKAFYKPGETVKFRIVNIDDDLNVIKNIVSITMCFSTRRSLNMTPCIPIKLQEQMISERKPLIYRCLGERLQ
;
A
#
# COMPACT_ATOMS: atom_id res chain seq x y z
N GLN A 1 -8.32 -26.66 23.62
CA GLN A 1 -8.18 -26.43 22.18
C GLN A 1 -9.53 -26.01 21.61
N PRO A 2 -9.59 -24.83 20.97
CA PRO A 2 -10.30 -24.79 19.70
C PRO A 2 -9.61 -23.87 18.67
N GLY A 3 -9.32 -24.46 17.50
CA GLY A 3 -9.63 -23.89 16.19
C GLY A 3 -8.87 -22.63 15.75
N GLU A 4 -7.60 -22.77 15.43
CA GLU A 4 -6.87 -21.80 14.62
C GLU A 4 -7.45 -21.76 13.19
N LYS A 5 -8.31 -20.78 12.92
CA LYS A 5 -8.83 -20.52 11.58
C LYS A 5 -7.88 -19.60 10.84
N ARG A 6 -6.98 -20.26 10.09
CA ARG A 6 -6.19 -19.75 8.96
C ARG A 6 -6.98 -18.67 8.20
N ALA A 7 -6.43 -17.45 8.19
CA ALA A 7 -6.95 -16.33 7.41
C ALA A 7 -6.97 -16.70 5.91
N ASP A 8 -8.14 -16.63 5.30
CA ASP A 8 -8.34 -16.89 3.88
C ASP A 8 -7.71 -15.78 3.04
N LYS A 9 -6.83 -16.18 2.13
CA LYS A 9 -5.93 -15.31 1.36
C LYS A 9 -6.53 -15.05 -0.02
N LYS A 10 -7.80 -14.63 -0.07
CA LYS A 10 -8.53 -14.40 -1.33
C LYS A 10 -9.52 -13.23 -1.25
N ASN A 11 -9.04 -12.02 -1.54
CA ASN A 11 -9.66 -10.92 -2.32
C ASN A 11 -9.16 -9.55 -1.81
N PRO A 12 -8.60 -8.69 -2.69
CA PRO A 12 -8.10 -7.37 -2.32
C PRO A 12 -9.18 -6.26 -2.36
N PHE A 13 -10.43 -6.59 -2.63
CA PHE A 13 -11.52 -5.62 -2.75
C PHE A 13 -12.47 -5.75 -1.56
N TYR A 14 -12.48 -4.70 -0.73
CA TYR A 14 -13.47 -4.32 0.29
C TYR A 14 -14.34 -5.45 0.85
N LEU A 15 -14.05 -5.89 2.08
CA LEU A 15 -14.91 -6.81 2.81
C LEU A 15 -16.17 -6.07 3.32
N VAL A 16 -17.25 -6.15 2.55
CA VAL A 16 -18.60 -5.70 2.95
C VAL A 16 -19.37 -6.90 3.51
N TYR A 17 -19.73 -6.86 4.80
CA TYR A 17 -20.68 -7.84 5.37
C TYR A 17 -21.96 -7.14 5.79
N PHE A 18 -23.06 -7.57 5.17
CA PHE A 18 -24.43 -7.13 5.43
C PHE A 18 -24.94 -7.77 6.74
N TRP A 19 -25.40 -6.97 7.69
CA TRP A 19 -26.24 -7.45 8.80
C TRP A 19 -27.49 -6.58 8.86
N LEU A 20 -28.62 -7.12 8.39
CA LEU A 20 -29.92 -6.50 8.57
C LEU A 20 -30.53 -7.08 9.85
N CYS A 21 -30.43 -6.35 10.96
CA CYS A 21 -31.32 -6.56 12.11
C CYS A 21 -32.14 -5.28 12.28
N SER A 22 -33.42 -5.36 11.90
CA SER A 22 -34.34 -4.22 11.85
C SER A 22 -35.12 -4.11 13.14
N VAL A 23 -34.74 -3.15 13.99
CA VAL A 23 -35.67 -2.47 14.91
C VAL A 23 -35.21 -1.01 15.01
N LYS A 24 -35.94 -0.09 14.34
CA LYS A 24 -35.59 1.31 13.97
C LYS A 24 -34.70 1.39 12.72
N THR A 25 -35.23 1.90 11.60
CA THR A 25 -34.64 1.79 10.25
C THR A 25 -33.45 2.74 10.01
N TYR A 26 -32.55 2.88 10.96
CA TYR A 26 -31.27 3.54 10.75
C TYR A 26 -30.31 2.55 10.09
N GLN A 27 -29.63 2.99 9.03
CA GLN A 27 -28.61 2.17 8.36
C GLN A 27 -27.28 2.90 8.43
N TYR A 28 -26.26 2.17 8.87
CA TYR A 28 -24.90 2.67 9.03
C TYR A 28 -23.96 1.74 8.29
N MET A 29 -22.99 2.33 7.59
CA MET A 29 -21.91 1.57 6.97
C MET A 29 -20.65 2.41 7.03
N VAL A 30 -19.58 1.83 7.58
CA VAL A 30 -18.24 2.42 7.58
C VAL A 30 -17.34 1.51 6.75
N VAL A 31 -16.66 2.08 5.77
CA VAL A 31 -15.78 1.36 4.85
C VAL A 31 -14.39 1.98 4.93
N PHE A 32 -13.41 1.14 5.22
CA PHE A 32 -11.99 1.50 5.23
C PHE A 32 -11.19 0.44 4.45
N PRO A 33 -10.02 0.80 3.91
CA PRO A 33 -9.22 -0.14 3.14
C PRO A 33 -8.62 -1.22 4.05
N ALA A 34 -8.49 -2.44 3.52
CA ALA A 34 -7.87 -3.56 4.25
C ALA A 34 -6.35 -3.39 4.42
N VAL A 35 -5.74 -2.55 3.58
CA VAL A 35 -4.33 -2.19 3.60
C VAL A 35 -4.24 -0.67 3.64
N ILE A 36 -3.60 -0.12 4.66
CA ILE A 36 -3.45 1.32 4.89
C ILE A 36 -1.98 1.69 4.68
N HIS A 37 -1.69 2.66 3.81
CA HIS A 37 -0.33 3.12 3.60
C HIS A 37 0.04 4.15 4.66
N HIS A 38 1.08 3.86 5.45
CA HIS A 38 1.58 4.87 6.38
C HIS A 38 2.31 5.99 5.64
N SER A 39 2.35 7.15 6.27
CA SER A 39 2.90 8.39 5.74
C SER A 39 2.19 8.92 4.48
N GLN A 40 0.93 8.52 4.25
CA GLN A 40 0.08 9.01 3.16
C GLN A 40 -1.34 9.33 3.64
N GLU A 41 -2.05 10.17 2.87
CA GLU A 41 -3.47 10.45 3.10
C GLU A 41 -4.30 9.27 2.61
N GLU A 42 -5.03 8.67 3.54
CA GLU A 42 -5.94 7.55 3.31
C GLU A 42 -7.38 8.01 3.51
N LYS A 43 -8.34 7.24 2.98
CA LYS A 43 -9.76 7.61 2.99
C LYS A 43 -10.60 6.50 3.58
N LEU A 44 -11.58 6.90 4.39
CA LEU A 44 -12.69 6.04 4.79
C LEU A 44 -14.00 6.67 4.32
N CYS A 45 -14.97 5.83 4.00
CA CYS A 45 -16.30 6.27 3.60
C CYS A 45 -17.29 5.89 4.69
N ILE A 46 -18.15 6.83 5.05
CA ILE A 46 -19.28 6.59 5.93
C ILE A 46 -20.57 6.81 5.15
N HIS A 47 -21.49 5.86 5.26
CA HIS A 47 -22.83 5.98 4.72
C HIS A 47 -23.83 5.91 5.87
N LEU A 48 -24.69 6.91 5.93
CA LEU A 48 -25.71 7.09 6.94
C LEU A 48 -27.07 7.21 6.25
N ARG A 49 -28.06 6.47 6.73
CA ARG A 49 -29.43 6.56 6.23
C ARG A 49 -30.45 6.63 7.35
N SER A 50 -31.46 7.46 7.11
CA SER A 50 -32.64 7.65 7.96
C SER A 50 -32.36 8.30 9.32
N LEU A 51 -31.21 8.95 9.53
CA LEU A 51 -30.88 9.60 10.80
C LEU A 51 -31.52 10.99 10.92
N PRO A 52 -32.12 11.34 12.08
CA PRO A 52 -32.72 12.65 12.30
C PRO A 52 -31.70 13.73 12.69
N GLU A 53 -30.55 13.34 13.25
CA GLU A 53 -29.54 14.23 13.84
C GLU A 53 -28.13 13.82 13.41
N ALA A 54 -27.18 14.74 13.59
CA ALA A 54 -25.75 14.49 13.42
C ALA A 54 -25.28 13.40 14.39
N VAL A 55 -24.46 12.47 13.90
CA VAL A 55 -23.84 11.43 14.72
C VAL A 55 -22.33 11.66 14.83
N SER A 56 -21.76 11.36 16.00
CA SER A 56 -20.31 11.37 16.19
C SER A 56 -19.71 10.06 15.72
N LEU A 57 -18.80 10.12 14.75
CA LEU A 57 -17.97 9.02 14.31
C LEU A 57 -16.61 9.11 14.98
N THR A 58 -16.22 8.03 15.66
CA THR A 58 -14.87 7.83 16.17
C THR A 58 -14.28 6.58 15.53
N VAL A 59 -13.09 6.70 14.94
CA VAL A 59 -12.32 5.57 14.40
C VAL A 59 -11.00 5.49 15.15
N THR A 60 -10.76 4.37 15.81
CA THR A 60 -9.58 4.11 16.64
C THR A 60 -8.80 2.93 16.11
N LEU A 61 -7.48 3.06 16.18
CA LEU A 61 -6.53 1.99 15.94
C LEU A 61 -6.18 1.37 17.29
N GLU A 62 -6.55 0.11 17.48
CA GLU A 62 -6.25 -0.65 18.68
C GLU A 62 -4.91 -1.36 18.54
N ARG A 63 -4.04 -1.15 19.53
CA ARG A 63 -2.75 -1.80 19.66
C ARG A 63 -2.49 -2.20 21.09
N GLU A 64 -1.56 -3.13 21.27
CA GLU A 64 -1.18 -3.65 22.58
C GLU A 64 -0.62 -2.58 23.51
N ASP A 65 0.06 -1.57 22.94
CA ASP A 65 0.66 -0.47 23.70
C ASP A 65 -0.36 0.62 24.03
N GLN A 66 -0.99 1.21 23.01
CA GLN A 66 -1.91 2.32 23.16
C GLN A 66 -2.85 2.46 21.96
N ASN A 67 -4.12 2.72 22.27
CA ASN A 67 -5.12 3.07 21.27
C ASN A 67 -4.83 4.44 20.66
N HIS A 68 -4.91 4.53 19.33
CA HIS A 68 -4.69 5.78 18.60
C HIS A 68 -5.94 6.16 17.82
N THR A 69 -6.56 7.29 18.15
CA THR A 69 -7.69 7.82 17.38
C THR A 69 -7.21 8.34 16.01
N LEU A 70 -7.82 7.84 14.93
CA LEU A 70 -7.53 8.26 13.56
C LEU A 70 -8.50 9.35 13.09
N VAL A 71 -9.77 9.22 13.47
CA VAL A 71 -10.85 10.13 13.08
C VAL A 71 -11.77 10.36 14.26
N GLU A 72 -12.14 11.60 14.49
CA GLU A 72 -13.21 11.99 15.40
C GLU A 72 -13.97 13.18 14.78
N GLN A 73 -15.20 12.94 14.32
CA GLN A 73 -15.97 13.94 13.58
C GLN A 73 -17.48 13.71 13.68
N ASN A 74 -18.26 14.80 13.70
CA ASN A 74 -19.71 14.74 13.54
C ASN A 74 -20.10 14.65 12.06
N VAL A 75 -20.96 13.69 11.74
CA VAL A 75 -21.37 13.37 10.37
C VAL A 75 -22.90 13.37 10.29
N GLU A 76 -23.45 14.17 9.38
CA GLU A 76 -24.90 14.27 9.14
C GLU A 76 -25.34 13.53 7.87
N LYS A 77 -24.45 13.45 6.88
CA LYS A 77 -24.72 12.88 5.55
C LYS A 77 -23.59 11.93 5.17
N PRO A 78 -23.80 11.03 4.19
CA PRO A 78 -22.72 10.22 3.66
C PRO A 78 -21.52 11.08 3.27
N ASP A 79 -20.33 10.70 3.73
CA ASP A 79 -19.11 11.49 3.55
C ASP A 79 -17.88 10.60 3.37
N THR A 80 -16.84 11.17 2.77
CA THR A 80 -15.52 10.55 2.63
C THR A 80 -14.52 11.32 3.49
N ILE A 81 -14.09 10.67 4.56
CA ILE A 81 -13.22 11.28 5.57
C ILE A 81 -11.78 10.87 5.28
N LYS A 82 -10.90 11.86 5.26
CA LYS A 82 -9.46 11.67 5.07
C LYS A 82 -8.78 11.52 6.41
N PHE A 83 -7.81 10.62 6.49
CA PHE A 83 -6.98 10.42 7.67
C PHE A 83 -5.54 10.13 7.29
N PHE A 84 -4.63 10.24 8.26
CA PHE A 84 -3.20 10.01 8.06
C PHE A 84 -2.66 9.16 9.20
N ILE A 85 -1.80 8.20 8.86
CA ILE A 85 -1.19 7.30 9.85
C ILE A 85 0.33 7.29 9.70
N ARG A 86 1.07 7.30 10.82
CA ARG A 86 2.55 7.24 10.86
C ARG A 86 3.09 5.99 11.54
N GLN A 87 2.22 5.01 11.75
CA GLN A 87 2.53 3.80 12.49
C GLN A 87 3.34 2.81 11.63
N PRO A 88 4.19 1.98 12.25
CA PRO A 88 5.03 1.01 11.55
C PRO A 88 4.22 -0.06 10.79
N GLU A 89 4.91 -0.86 9.97
CA GLU A 89 4.30 -2.00 9.26
C GLU A 89 3.82 -3.05 10.27
N GLU A 90 2.51 -3.15 10.46
CA GLU A 90 1.88 -3.98 11.49
C GLU A 90 0.44 -4.36 11.11
N VAL A 91 -0.04 -5.51 11.58
CA VAL A 91 -1.46 -5.87 11.50
C VAL A 91 -2.16 -5.41 12.77
N VAL A 92 -3.07 -4.46 12.64
CA VAL A 92 -3.73 -3.80 13.77
C VAL A 92 -5.24 -3.91 13.65
N PHE A 93 -5.95 -3.83 14.77
CA PHE A 93 -7.41 -3.83 14.77
C PHE A 93 -7.92 -2.39 14.68
N VAL A 94 -8.71 -2.08 13.65
CA VAL A 94 -9.37 -0.78 13.52
C VAL A 94 -10.79 -0.92 14.00
N HIS A 95 -11.16 -0.07 14.94
CA HIS A 95 -12.47 -0.01 15.58
C HIS A 95 -13.19 1.27 15.18
N ALA A 96 -14.45 1.15 14.74
CA ALA A 96 -15.30 2.24 14.32
C ALA A 96 -16.54 2.29 15.21
N LEU A 97 -16.84 3.49 15.69
CA LEU A 97 -17.83 3.72 16.72
C LEU A 97 -18.68 4.93 16.34
N ILE A 98 -20.00 4.74 16.26
CA ILE A 98 -20.95 5.80 15.93
C ILE A 98 -21.84 6.05 17.15
N ARG A 99 -21.91 7.31 17.58
CA ARG A 99 -22.71 7.75 18.72
C ARG A 99 -23.71 8.84 18.35
N SER A 100 -24.83 8.85 19.06
CA SER A 100 -25.79 9.96 19.09
C SER A 100 -25.91 10.42 20.54
N GLY A 101 -25.25 11.52 20.89
CA GLY A 101 -25.02 11.90 22.28
C GLY A 101 -24.30 10.77 23.02
N ASP A 102 -24.85 10.34 24.16
CA ASP A 102 -24.30 9.25 24.98
C ASP A 102 -24.66 7.84 24.48
N SER A 103 -25.55 7.74 23.48
CA SER A 103 -26.01 6.45 22.97
C SER A 103 -25.11 5.91 21.86
N VAL A 104 -24.64 4.67 22.01
CA VAL A 104 -23.90 3.94 20.97
C VAL A 104 -24.89 3.38 19.95
N LEU A 105 -24.75 3.80 18.69
CA LEU A 105 -25.60 3.37 17.58
C LEU A 105 -24.99 2.22 16.78
N PHE A 106 -23.67 2.24 16.61
CA PHE A 106 -22.92 1.21 15.91
C PHE A 106 -21.52 1.09 16.53
N GLU A 107 -21.07 -0.14 16.64
CA GLU A 107 -19.73 -0.50 17.09
C GLU A 107 -19.27 -1.70 16.26
N GLY A 108 -18.09 -1.58 15.66
CA GLY A 108 -17.55 -2.68 14.85
C GLY A 108 -16.10 -2.44 14.49
N GLY A 109 -15.35 -3.52 14.30
CA GLY A 109 -13.93 -3.41 13.96
C GLY A 109 -13.40 -4.57 13.14
N LYS A 110 -12.23 -4.36 12.55
CA LYS A 110 -11.56 -5.35 11.71
C LYS A 110 -10.04 -5.17 11.70
N LYS A 111 -9.34 -6.28 11.50
CA LYS A 111 -7.89 -6.26 11.27
C LYS A 111 -7.56 -5.66 9.90
N VAL A 112 -6.60 -4.75 9.90
CA VAL A 112 -6.01 -4.13 8.70
C VAL A 112 -4.50 -4.26 8.73
N LEU A 113 -3.88 -4.22 7.56
CA LEU A 113 -2.42 -4.16 7.43
C LEU A 113 -1.99 -2.72 7.21
N ILE A 114 -1.19 -2.17 8.12
CA ILE A 114 -0.44 -0.94 7.86
C ILE A 114 0.86 -1.35 7.17
N LYS A 115 1.24 -0.68 6.07
CA LYS A 115 2.54 -0.91 5.42
C LYS A 115 3.02 0.37 4.70
N PRO A 116 4.33 0.54 4.44
CA PRO A 116 4.79 1.59 3.54
C PRO A 116 4.30 1.31 2.12
N LYS A 117 4.04 2.38 1.35
CA LYS A 117 3.85 2.25 -0.11
C LYS A 117 5.14 1.75 -0.74
N LYS A 118 5.07 0.57 -1.37
CA LYS A 118 6.20 -0.05 -2.06
C LYS A 118 6.04 0.25 -3.55
N ASN A 119 7.17 0.50 -4.20
CA ASN A 119 7.22 0.66 -5.65
C ASN A 119 8.10 -0.45 -6.20
N VAL A 120 7.75 -0.93 -7.39
CA VAL A 120 8.50 -1.93 -8.14
C VAL A 120 9.22 -1.25 -9.27
N ILE A 121 10.53 -1.48 -9.35
CA ILE A 121 11.36 -1.01 -10.46
C ILE A 121 11.53 -2.17 -11.42
N LEU A 122 10.99 -2.03 -12.63
CA LEU A 122 11.18 -2.97 -13.72
C LEU A 122 12.26 -2.45 -14.66
N VAL A 123 13.23 -3.32 -14.97
CA VAL A 123 14.25 -3.05 -15.98
C VAL A 123 14.05 -4.06 -17.11
N GLU A 124 13.75 -3.54 -18.29
CA GLU A 124 13.51 -4.36 -19.47
C GLU A 124 14.52 -3.98 -20.55
N THR A 125 15.22 -4.97 -21.07
CA THR A 125 16.14 -4.82 -22.19
C THR A 125 15.43 -5.11 -23.51
N ASP A 126 15.89 -4.51 -24.61
CA ASP A 126 15.31 -4.80 -25.94
C ASP A 126 15.59 -6.24 -26.41
N LYS A 127 16.64 -6.87 -25.86
CA LYS A 127 17.04 -8.27 -26.14
C LYS A 127 17.55 -8.95 -24.87
N ALA A 128 17.41 -10.28 -24.84
CA ALA A 128 17.94 -11.12 -23.75
C ALA A 128 19.47 -11.38 -23.86
N PHE A 129 20.03 -11.31 -25.07
CA PHE A 129 21.45 -11.59 -25.33
C PHE A 129 22.02 -10.55 -26.30
N TYR A 130 23.23 -10.08 -26.00
CA TYR A 130 23.98 -9.11 -26.79
C TYR A 130 25.30 -9.71 -27.25
N LYS A 131 25.70 -9.38 -28.48
CA LYS A 131 27.06 -9.66 -28.97
C LYS A 131 28.03 -8.62 -28.42
N PRO A 132 29.32 -8.97 -28.28
CA PRO A 132 30.34 -7.98 -27.89
C PRO A 132 30.34 -6.77 -28.84
N GLY A 133 30.30 -5.56 -28.26
CA GLY A 133 30.24 -4.31 -29.02
C GLY A 133 28.83 -3.87 -29.43
N GLU A 134 27.80 -4.67 -29.18
CA GLU A 134 26.42 -4.19 -29.29
C GLU A 134 26.08 -3.24 -28.14
N THR A 135 25.25 -2.24 -28.45
CA THR A 135 24.71 -1.31 -27.46
C THR A 135 23.48 -1.93 -26.79
N VAL A 136 23.52 -1.98 -25.46
CA VAL A 136 22.39 -2.40 -24.63
C VAL A 136 21.38 -1.27 -24.57
N LYS A 137 20.17 -1.53 -25.06
CA LYS A 137 19.01 -0.65 -24.89
C LYS A 137 18.13 -1.23 -23.81
N PHE A 138 17.76 -0.39 -22.85
CA PHE A 138 16.86 -0.78 -21.78
C PHE A 138 15.93 0.37 -21.44
N ARG A 139 14.76 0.01 -20.93
CA ARG A 139 13.83 0.93 -20.29
C ARG A 139 13.70 0.57 -18.82
N ILE A 140 13.56 1.62 -18.01
CA ILE A 140 13.30 1.48 -16.59
C ILE A 140 11.92 2.06 -16.33
N VAL A 141 11.07 1.28 -15.69
CA VAL A 141 9.72 1.70 -15.31
C VAL A 141 9.60 1.56 -13.80
N ASN A 142 9.28 2.66 -13.13
CA ASN A 142 8.91 2.62 -11.73
C ASN A 142 7.38 2.56 -11.62
N ILE A 143 6.87 1.54 -10.94
CA ILE A 143 5.45 1.23 -10.85
C ILE A 143 5.07 1.17 -9.38
N ASP A 144 3.93 1.75 -9.00
CA ASP A 144 3.42 1.66 -7.64
C ASP A 144 2.53 0.43 -7.40
N ASP A 145 2.10 0.25 -6.16
CA ASP A 145 1.19 -0.84 -5.76
C ASP A 145 -0.15 -0.86 -6.57
N ASP A 146 -0.54 0.28 -7.16
CA ASP A 146 -1.74 0.46 -7.97
C ASP A 146 -1.48 0.29 -9.47
N LEU A 147 -0.29 -0.17 -9.85
CA LEU A 147 0.18 -0.35 -11.22
C LEU A 147 0.32 0.96 -12.02
N ASN A 148 0.37 2.11 -11.34
CA ASN A 148 0.59 3.40 -11.98
C ASN A 148 2.08 3.67 -12.17
N VAL A 149 2.44 4.25 -13.33
CA VAL A 149 3.81 4.65 -13.61
C VAL A 149 4.15 5.92 -12.84
N ILE A 150 5.16 5.83 -11.96
CA ILE A 150 5.67 6.97 -11.21
C ILE A 150 6.82 7.63 -11.98
N LYS A 151 6.70 8.94 -12.20
CA LYS A 151 7.73 9.78 -12.83
C LYS A 151 8.68 10.39 -11.80
N ASN A 152 9.45 9.56 -11.11
CA ASN A 152 10.48 9.99 -10.16
C ASN A 152 11.85 9.43 -10.59
N ILE A 153 12.91 10.12 -10.17
CA ILE A 153 14.28 9.70 -10.47
C ILE A 153 14.61 8.47 -9.64
N VAL A 154 14.98 7.39 -10.31
CA VAL A 154 15.46 6.15 -9.70
C VAL A 154 16.95 6.01 -9.99
N SER A 155 17.73 5.64 -8.98
CA SER A 155 19.14 5.28 -9.13
C SER A 155 19.25 3.77 -9.26
N ILE A 156 19.82 3.29 -10.37
CA ILE A 156 20.10 1.87 -10.56
C ILE A 156 21.60 1.67 -10.70
N THR A 157 22.10 0.60 -10.11
CA THR A 157 23.49 0.20 -10.27
C THR A 157 23.56 -1.04 -11.14
N MET A 158 24.21 -0.93 -12.30
CA MET A 158 24.42 -2.08 -13.17
C MET A 158 25.77 -2.70 -12.85
N CYS A 159 25.79 -3.98 -12.51
CA CYS A 159 27.00 -4.69 -12.18
C CYS A 159 27.32 -5.75 -13.22
N PHE A 160 28.60 -5.83 -13.56
CA PHE A 160 29.12 -6.75 -14.57
C PHE A 160 29.79 -7.94 -13.89
N SER A 161 29.48 -9.14 -14.35
CA SER A 161 30.24 -10.34 -14.01
C SER A 161 30.67 -11.08 -15.27
N THR A 162 31.81 -11.77 -15.18
CA THR A 162 32.25 -12.70 -16.22
C THR A 162 31.90 -14.12 -15.80
N ARG A 163 31.64 -15.03 -16.74
CA ARG A 163 31.37 -16.45 -16.42
C ARG A 163 32.46 -17.13 -15.56
N ARG A 164 33.67 -16.56 -15.50
CA ARG A 164 34.82 -17.12 -14.77
C ARG A 164 35.05 -16.50 -13.38
N SER A 165 34.32 -15.44 -13.02
CA SER A 165 34.49 -14.74 -11.74
C SER A 165 33.15 -14.43 -11.11
N LEU A 166 32.92 -14.95 -9.90
CA LEU A 166 31.78 -14.57 -9.06
C LEU A 166 31.92 -13.15 -8.50
N ASN A 167 33.11 -12.54 -8.60
CA ASN A 167 33.34 -11.18 -8.13
C ASN A 167 32.72 -10.19 -9.14
N MET A 168 31.73 -9.44 -8.66
CA MET A 168 31.13 -8.33 -9.39
C MET A 168 32.12 -7.16 -9.38
N THR A 169 32.63 -6.76 -10.55
CA THR A 169 33.42 -5.53 -10.73
C THR A 169 33.63 -5.26 -12.22
N PRO A 170 33.47 -4.00 -12.71
CA PRO A 170 32.99 -2.80 -12.03
C PRO A 170 31.45 -2.75 -11.91
N CYS A 171 30.92 -1.81 -11.14
CA CYS A 171 29.50 -1.46 -11.16
C CYS A 171 29.36 0.00 -11.58
N ILE A 172 28.45 0.30 -12.51
CA ILE A 172 28.23 1.66 -13.02
C ILE A 172 26.92 2.19 -12.42
N PRO A 173 26.96 3.30 -11.65
CA PRO A 173 25.74 3.97 -11.19
C PRO A 173 25.09 4.71 -12.35
N ILE A 174 23.78 4.50 -12.54
CA ILE A 174 22.99 5.09 -13.61
C ILE A 174 21.87 5.91 -12.95
N LYS A 175 21.86 7.22 -13.19
CA LYS A 175 20.76 8.14 -12.85
C LYS A 175 19.95 8.41 -14.13
N LEU A 176 18.63 8.24 -14.08
CA LEU A 176 17.80 8.27 -15.29
C LEU A 176 17.45 9.68 -15.79
N GLN A 177 17.81 9.93 -17.05
CA GLN A 177 16.92 10.10 -18.21
C GLN A 177 17.63 9.38 -19.38
N GLU A 178 17.11 8.23 -19.84
CA GLU A 178 17.60 7.33 -20.92
C GLU A 178 19.11 7.39 -21.28
N GLN A 179 19.91 6.39 -20.88
CA GLN A 179 21.28 6.24 -21.36
C GLN A 179 21.58 4.86 -21.95
N MET A 180 22.23 4.87 -23.10
CA MET A 180 22.72 3.72 -23.87
C MET A 180 24.07 3.25 -23.33
N ILE A 181 24.27 1.94 -23.12
CA ILE A 181 25.55 1.39 -22.65
C ILE A 181 26.11 0.45 -23.72
N SER A 182 27.30 0.74 -24.24
CA SER A 182 27.99 -0.07 -25.25
C SER A 182 29.30 -0.61 -24.66
N GLU A 183 29.41 -1.93 -24.51
CA GLU A 183 30.61 -2.60 -23.98
C GLU A 183 31.14 -3.69 -24.92
N ARG A 184 32.47 -3.79 -25.06
CA ARG A 184 33.15 -4.69 -26.03
C ARG A 184 33.50 -6.08 -25.49
N LYS A 185 33.19 -6.40 -24.23
CA LYS A 185 33.55 -7.69 -23.60
C LYS A 185 32.33 -8.59 -23.42
N PRO A 186 32.45 -9.92 -23.55
CA PRO A 186 31.37 -10.85 -23.22
C PRO A 186 31.14 -10.84 -21.71
N LEU A 187 30.05 -10.19 -21.27
CA LEU A 187 29.69 -10.00 -19.87
C LEU A 187 28.27 -10.51 -19.61
N ILE A 188 28.03 -10.97 -18.38
CA ILE A 188 26.68 -11.16 -17.84
C ILE A 188 26.33 -9.89 -17.08
N TYR A 189 25.20 -9.28 -17.45
CA TYR A 189 24.67 -8.08 -16.81
C TYR A 189 23.70 -8.50 -15.69
N ARG A 190 23.91 -7.97 -14.48
CA ARG A 190 22.92 -8.04 -13.41
C ARG A 190 22.60 -6.61 -12.98
N CYS A 191 21.35 -6.20 -13.20
CA CYS A 191 20.85 -4.92 -12.70
C CYS A 191 20.47 -5.09 -11.23
N LEU A 192 21.06 -4.27 -10.36
CA LEU A 192 20.69 -4.18 -8.96
C LEU A 192 20.09 -2.78 -8.74
N GLY A 193 18.81 -2.75 -8.39
CA GLY A 193 18.13 -1.51 -8.01
C GLY A 193 18.16 -1.37 -6.48
N GLU A 194 18.64 -0.25 -5.99
CA GLU A 194 18.51 0.14 -4.58
C GLU A 194 17.65 1.40 -4.48
N ARG A 195 16.78 1.45 -3.46
CA ARG A 195 15.99 2.64 -3.15
C ARG A 195 16.86 3.59 -2.33
N LEU A 196 17.17 4.77 -2.87
CA LEU A 196 17.67 5.87 -2.05
C LEU A 196 16.53 6.30 -1.12
N GLN A 197 16.77 6.25 0.19
CA GLN A 197 15.84 6.70 1.22
C GLN A 197 15.53 8.19 1.09
#